data_AF-A0A9E6AHJ2-F1
#
_entry.id   AF-A0A9E6AHJ2-F1
#
_cell.length_a   1.000
_cell.length_b   1.000
_cell.length_c   1.000
_cell.angle_alpha   90.00
_cell.angle_beta   90.00
_cell.angle_gamma   90.00
#
_symmetry.space_group_name_H-M   'P 1'
#
loop_
_entity.id
_entity.type
_entity.pdbx_description
1 polymer ?
#
loop_
_entity_poly.entity_id
_entity_poly.type
_entity_poly.pdbx_seq_one_letter_code
_entity_poly.pdbx_strand_id
1 'polypeptide(L)'
;TDTLHLDMGTIVPAISGPKRPQDYVALDNAKAAFAKEMEETFKRPMGKKVAVKGEDYTMESGKVVIASITSCTNTSNPYVMIGAGLVARKAAALGLNRKPWVKTSLAPGSQVVSAYLEAAGLQEDLDKVGFNLVGYGCTTCIGNSGPIQPELSEAIAEGDLVATSVLSGNRNFEGRISPDVRANYLASPPLVVAYALAGTLDINLATDAIGQDKDGNDVFLKDIWPTQAEIAELVEATVTRAAFIEKYADVFKGDEKWQDVETTDQKTYDWPPTSTYVQNPPYFQGITMDTKKIENISGAKVLALLGDMITTDHISPAGSFKETTPAGQYLIERQVAPREFNSYGSRRGNHEIMMRGTFANIRIKNEMLDGVEGGYTKGPDGTETSIFDAAMAHQEAGTPLVVFGGEQYGAGSSRDWAAKGTALLGVKAVIAESFERIHRSNLVGMGVIPFEFTGGDTRKSLGLQGDETIAIAGLDTIEPLQEVPLTITYTDGTEKTIQVKCRIDTGVEIEYIENGGVLHYVLRNLAKAA
;
A
#
# COMPACT_ATOMS: atom_id res chain seq x y z
N THR A 1 -11.47 1.49 30.94
CA THR A 1 -10.09 1.59 30.42
C THR A 1 -9.47 0.23 30.56
N ASP A 2 -8.96 -0.30 29.46
CA ASP A 2 -8.32 -1.61 29.47
C ASP A 2 -6.81 -1.44 29.71
N THR A 3 -6.21 -2.39 30.41
CA THR A 3 -4.75 -2.46 30.62
C THR A 3 -4.23 -3.74 30.00
N LEU A 4 -3.20 -3.63 29.17
CA LEU A 4 -2.51 -4.74 28.52
C LEU A 4 -1.09 -4.86 29.09
N HIS A 5 -0.58 -6.10 29.21
CA HIS A 5 0.77 -6.40 29.69
C HIS A 5 1.49 -7.35 28.72
N LEU A 6 2.81 -7.20 28.58
CA LEU A 6 3.68 -8.04 27.76
C LEU A 6 4.98 -8.33 28.53
N ASP A 7 5.28 -9.60 28.73
CA ASP A 7 6.56 -10.04 29.28
C ASP A 7 7.61 -10.07 28.15
N MET A 8 8.66 -9.27 28.28
CA MET A 8 9.72 -9.21 27.27
C MET A 8 10.52 -10.52 27.18
N GLY A 9 10.50 -11.36 28.22
CA GLY A 9 11.14 -12.68 28.22
C GLY A 9 10.46 -13.70 27.31
N THR A 10 9.21 -13.46 26.91
CA THR A 10 8.48 -14.34 25.98
C THR A 10 8.69 -13.96 24.51
N ILE A 11 9.44 -12.89 24.22
CA ILE A 11 9.70 -12.45 22.85
C ILE A 11 10.74 -13.36 22.20
N VAL A 12 10.36 -13.92 21.04
CA VAL A 12 11.25 -14.70 20.18
C VAL A 12 11.47 -13.99 18.84
N PRO A 13 12.56 -14.27 18.11
CA PRO A 13 12.72 -13.82 16.74
C PRO A 13 11.51 -14.21 15.90
N ALA A 14 11.02 -13.28 15.08
CA ALA A 14 9.80 -13.46 14.32
C ALA A 14 9.81 -12.64 13.03
N ILE A 15 8.92 -13.02 12.12
CA ILE A 15 8.53 -12.26 10.93
C ILE A 15 7.03 -11.99 10.99
N SER A 16 6.52 -11.16 10.08
CA SER A 16 5.07 -10.97 9.93
C SER A 16 4.64 -11.01 8.47
N GLY A 17 3.60 -11.78 8.16
CA GLY A 17 3.11 -11.97 6.79
C GLY A 17 2.31 -13.26 6.60
N PRO A 18 1.88 -13.57 5.36
CA PRO A 18 2.36 -12.99 4.11
C PRO A 18 1.60 -11.75 3.60
N LYS A 19 0.49 -11.37 4.25
CA LYS A 19 -0.43 -10.34 3.70
C LYS A 19 -0.76 -9.21 4.66
N ARG A 20 -0.58 -9.37 5.98
CA ARG A 20 -0.91 -8.30 6.94
C ARG A 20 0.21 -8.12 7.98
N PRO A 21 0.38 -6.89 8.53
CA PRO A 21 1.43 -6.64 9.52
C PRO A 21 1.21 -7.35 10.85
N GLN A 22 -0.04 -7.62 11.22
CA GLN A 22 -0.40 -8.32 12.45
C GLN A 22 -0.29 -9.85 12.36
N ASP A 23 -0.01 -10.40 11.17
CA ASP A 23 0.14 -11.85 10.97
C ASP A 23 1.51 -12.31 11.51
N TYR A 24 1.63 -12.37 12.83
CA TYR A 24 2.85 -12.75 13.54
C TYR A 24 3.22 -14.23 13.29
N VAL A 25 4.49 -14.47 12.97
CA VAL A 25 5.04 -15.82 12.78
C VAL A 25 6.39 -15.92 13.48
N ALA A 26 6.49 -16.75 14.52
CA ALA A 26 7.75 -17.08 15.15
C ALA A 26 8.72 -17.69 14.12
N LEU A 27 10.01 -17.33 14.19
CA LEU A 27 10.98 -17.64 13.14
C LEU A 27 11.18 -19.15 12.94
N ASP A 28 11.12 -19.92 14.02
CA ASP A 28 11.20 -21.39 14.04
C ASP A 28 9.97 -22.08 13.41
N ASN A 29 8.87 -21.34 13.23
CA ASN A 29 7.65 -21.80 12.59
C ASN A 29 7.45 -21.21 11.17
N ALA A 30 8.36 -20.36 10.69
CA ALA A 30 8.19 -19.63 9.42
C ALA A 30 7.95 -20.54 8.20
N LYS A 31 8.71 -21.64 8.09
CA LYS A 31 8.57 -22.62 7.00
C LYS A 31 7.19 -23.29 6.99
N ALA A 32 6.75 -23.77 8.17
CA ALA A 32 5.46 -24.44 8.30
C ALA A 32 4.28 -23.47 8.08
N ALA A 33 4.40 -22.24 8.58
CA ALA A 33 3.42 -21.19 8.32
C ALA A 33 3.31 -20.86 6.82
N PHE A 34 4.43 -20.76 6.11
CA PHE A 34 4.40 -20.55 4.65
C PHE A 34 3.78 -21.73 3.90
N ALA A 35 4.11 -22.97 4.26
CA ALA A 35 3.50 -24.16 3.66
C ALA A 35 1.97 -24.19 3.88
N LYS A 36 1.51 -23.81 5.07
CA LYS A 36 0.09 -23.68 5.39
C LYS A 36 -0.60 -22.61 4.52
N GLU A 37 0.02 -21.45 4.35
CA GLU A 37 -0.51 -20.39 3.47
C GLU A 37 -0.60 -20.84 2.00
N MET A 38 0.36 -21.66 1.54
CA MET A 38 0.30 -22.25 0.20
C MET A 38 -0.90 -23.20 0.03
N GLU A 39 -1.21 -23.99 1.06
CA GLU A 39 -2.33 -24.94 1.06
C GLU A 39 -3.70 -24.27 1.21
N GLU A 40 -3.84 -23.35 2.18
CA GLU A 40 -5.13 -22.80 2.57
C GLU A 40 -5.49 -21.53 1.81
N THR A 41 -4.52 -20.63 1.59
CA THR A 41 -4.76 -19.28 1.08
C THR A 41 -4.45 -19.17 -0.40
N PHE A 42 -3.23 -19.49 -0.81
CA PHE A 42 -2.79 -19.27 -2.20
C PHE A 42 -3.33 -20.35 -3.14
N LYS A 43 -3.36 -21.62 -2.70
CA LYS A 43 -3.78 -22.77 -3.51
C LYS A 43 -3.07 -22.77 -4.87
N ARG A 44 -1.74 -22.73 -4.81
CA ARG A 44 -0.83 -22.65 -5.97
C ARG A 44 0.24 -23.76 -5.90
N PRO A 45 0.90 -24.09 -7.03
CA PRO A 45 1.89 -25.16 -7.04
C PRO A 45 3.02 -24.94 -6.03
N MET A 46 3.28 -25.96 -5.22
CA MET A 46 4.46 -26.07 -4.36
C MET A 46 5.42 -27.10 -4.97
N GLY A 47 6.73 -26.84 -4.95
CA GLY A 47 7.75 -27.73 -5.52
C GLY A 47 7.81 -27.80 -7.06
N LYS A 48 6.96 -27.06 -7.78
CA LYS A 48 7.07 -26.90 -9.24
C LYS A 48 8.30 -26.06 -9.57
N LYS A 49 9.25 -26.65 -10.28
CA LYS A 49 10.47 -25.98 -10.75
C LYS A 49 10.27 -25.49 -12.18
N VAL A 50 10.53 -24.20 -12.40
CA VAL A 50 10.50 -23.56 -13.72
C VAL A 50 11.89 -23.03 -14.03
N ALA A 51 12.46 -23.38 -15.19
CA ALA A 51 13.77 -22.89 -15.58
C ALA A 51 13.73 -21.38 -15.82
N VAL A 52 14.75 -20.65 -15.37
CA VAL A 52 14.88 -19.22 -15.67
C VAL A 52 15.70 -19.10 -16.95
N LYS A 53 15.15 -18.40 -17.94
CA LYS A 53 15.77 -18.30 -19.26
C LYS A 53 17.14 -17.62 -19.15
N GLY A 54 18.17 -18.28 -19.68
CA GLY A 54 19.54 -17.76 -19.67
C GLY A 54 20.31 -17.97 -18.36
N GLU A 55 19.71 -18.63 -17.39
CA GLU A 55 20.28 -18.85 -16.05
C GLU A 55 20.38 -20.36 -15.73
N ASP A 56 21.24 -20.73 -14.80
CA ASP A 56 21.49 -22.13 -14.38
C ASP A 56 20.63 -22.58 -13.20
N TYR A 57 19.67 -21.76 -12.78
CA TYR A 57 18.78 -22.01 -11.66
C TYR A 57 17.30 -22.03 -12.07
N THR A 58 16.46 -22.60 -11.20
CA THR A 58 15.00 -22.66 -11.38
C THR A 58 14.28 -21.74 -10.41
N MET A 59 13.08 -21.29 -10.75
CA MET A 59 12.12 -20.70 -9.82
C MET A 59 11.17 -21.75 -9.25
N GLU A 60 10.75 -21.55 -8.00
CA GLU A 60 9.72 -22.32 -7.29
C GLU A 60 9.01 -21.41 -6.27
N SER A 61 7.81 -21.81 -5.85
CA SER A 61 7.07 -21.07 -4.81
C SER A 61 7.87 -21.02 -3.51
N GLY A 62 7.90 -19.85 -2.87
CA GLY A 62 8.67 -19.59 -1.66
C GLY A 62 9.98 -18.84 -1.87
N LYS A 63 10.52 -18.83 -3.10
CA LYS A 63 11.75 -18.08 -3.38
C LYS A 63 11.61 -16.59 -3.10
N VAL A 64 12.59 -16.07 -2.37
CA VAL A 64 12.72 -14.63 -2.06
C VAL A 64 13.28 -13.94 -3.30
N VAL A 65 12.46 -13.16 -3.98
CA VAL A 65 12.91 -12.40 -5.17
C VAL A 65 13.24 -10.95 -4.85
N ILE A 66 12.80 -10.45 -3.68
CA ILE A 66 13.13 -9.12 -3.17
C ILE A 66 13.52 -9.23 -1.70
N ALA A 67 14.70 -8.73 -1.34
CA ALA A 67 15.15 -8.59 0.03
C ALA A 67 15.61 -7.14 0.27
N SER A 68 14.88 -6.36 1.07
CA SER A 68 15.13 -4.91 1.16
C SER A 68 15.29 -4.42 2.60
N ILE A 69 16.47 -3.87 2.90
CA ILE A 69 16.67 -3.05 4.09
C ILE A 69 16.16 -1.65 3.75
N THR A 70 14.99 -1.29 4.27
CA THR A 70 14.22 -0.10 3.87
C THR A 70 13.43 0.42 5.08
N SER A 71 12.62 1.46 4.86
CA SER A 71 11.69 2.05 5.83
C SER A 71 12.34 2.81 6.98
N CYS A 72 11.75 3.96 7.31
CA CYS A 72 12.07 4.70 8.52
C CYS A 72 11.82 3.89 9.80
N THR A 73 10.98 2.85 9.75
CA THR A 73 10.67 1.97 10.89
C THR A 73 11.93 1.35 11.50
N ASN A 74 12.82 0.81 10.66
CA ASN A 74 14.00 0.11 11.10
C ASN A 74 15.31 0.84 10.78
N THR A 75 15.36 1.59 9.67
CA THR A 75 16.59 2.32 9.29
C THR A 75 16.90 3.49 10.22
N SER A 76 15.96 3.93 11.05
CA SER A 76 16.19 4.91 12.11
C SER A 76 16.84 4.33 13.37
N ASN A 77 16.92 2.99 13.49
CA ASN A 77 17.46 2.31 14.66
C ASN A 77 18.88 1.76 14.37
N PRO A 78 19.93 2.36 14.94
CA PRO A 78 21.31 1.94 14.70
C PRO A 78 21.59 0.49 15.11
N TYR A 79 20.94 -0.03 16.15
CA TYR A 79 21.22 -1.39 16.64
C TYR A 79 20.91 -2.45 15.59
N VAL A 80 19.76 -2.34 14.91
CA VAL A 80 19.40 -3.31 13.86
C VAL A 80 20.16 -3.08 12.56
N MET A 81 20.57 -1.84 12.27
CA MET A 81 21.37 -1.53 11.07
C MET A 81 22.82 -2.02 11.21
N ILE A 82 23.45 -1.78 12.36
CA ILE A 82 24.76 -2.34 12.72
C ILE A 82 24.66 -3.87 12.79
N GLY A 83 23.59 -4.41 13.39
CA GLY A 83 23.33 -5.85 13.41
C GLY A 83 23.28 -6.46 12.01
N ALA A 84 22.59 -5.83 11.06
CA ALA A 84 22.56 -6.27 9.66
C ALA A 84 23.94 -6.24 8.99
N GLY A 85 24.70 -5.18 9.22
CA GLY A 85 26.08 -5.08 8.75
C GLY A 85 26.96 -6.19 9.32
N LEU A 86 26.83 -6.51 10.61
CA LEU A 86 27.61 -7.58 11.24
C LEU A 86 27.24 -8.97 10.71
N VAL A 87 25.94 -9.23 10.44
CA VAL A 87 25.50 -10.45 9.74
C VAL A 87 26.15 -10.53 8.36
N ALA A 88 26.14 -9.44 7.60
CA ALA A 88 26.79 -9.35 6.29
C ALA A 88 28.31 -9.59 6.38
N ARG A 89 29.00 -9.00 7.35
CA ARG A 89 30.43 -9.21 7.61
C ARG A 89 30.76 -10.67 7.85
N LYS A 90 30.05 -11.32 8.78
CA LYS A 90 30.28 -12.73 9.14
C LYS A 90 29.96 -13.65 7.96
N ALA A 91 28.88 -13.39 7.23
CA ALA A 91 28.53 -14.13 6.02
C ALA A 91 29.60 -13.99 4.91
N ALA A 92 30.04 -12.77 4.62
CA ALA A 92 31.07 -12.51 3.61
C ALA A 92 32.42 -13.14 3.97
N ALA A 93 32.80 -13.15 5.25
CA ALA A 93 34.02 -13.82 5.73
C ALA A 93 34.02 -15.33 5.42
N LEU A 94 32.86 -15.97 5.60
CA LEU A 94 32.61 -17.38 5.27
C LEU A 94 32.42 -17.64 3.77
N GLY A 95 32.40 -16.59 2.93
CA GLY A 95 32.22 -16.71 1.48
C GLY A 95 30.78 -16.81 1.02
N LEU A 96 29.81 -16.57 1.90
CA LEU A 96 28.40 -16.52 1.52
C LEU A 96 28.08 -15.22 0.77
N ASN A 97 27.11 -15.33 -0.15
CA ASN A 97 26.51 -14.20 -0.84
C ASN A 97 25.01 -14.48 -1.02
N ARG A 98 24.22 -13.44 -1.33
CA ARG A 98 22.81 -13.61 -1.68
C ARG A 98 22.64 -14.60 -2.84
N LYS A 99 21.48 -15.27 -2.89
CA LYS A 99 21.15 -16.07 -4.08
C LYS A 99 20.94 -15.17 -5.32
N PRO A 100 21.27 -15.65 -6.54
CA PRO A 100 21.29 -14.82 -7.74
C PRO A 100 19.93 -14.21 -8.09
N TRP A 101 18.83 -14.94 -7.82
CA TRP A 101 17.45 -14.49 -8.05
C TRP A 101 16.93 -13.44 -7.03
N VAL A 102 17.70 -13.11 -5.99
CA VAL A 102 17.27 -12.18 -4.93
C VAL A 102 17.68 -10.75 -5.28
N LYS A 103 16.72 -9.88 -5.58
CA LYS A 103 16.99 -8.44 -5.72
C LYS A 103 17.16 -7.79 -4.34
N THR A 104 18.39 -7.42 -4.00
CA THR A 104 18.74 -6.78 -2.73
C THR A 104 18.78 -5.25 -2.83
N SER A 105 18.53 -4.57 -1.71
CA SER A 105 18.65 -3.10 -1.63
C SER A 105 18.83 -2.61 -0.20
N LEU A 106 19.65 -1.56 -0.03
CA LEU A 106 19.76 -0.75 1.17
C LEU A 106 19.24 0.66 0.88
N ALA A 107 18.15 1.05 1.54
CA ALA A 107 17.52 2.35 1.40
C ALA A 107 17.30 3.01 2.76
N PRO A 108 18.32 3.71 3.29
CA PRO A 108 18.24 4.36 4.59
C PRO A 108 17.30 5.56 4.59
N GLY A 109 16.72 5.86 5.75
CA GLY A 109 15.91 7.07 5.95
C GLY A 109 16.72 8.37 6.03
N SER A 110 18.04 8.30 6.24
CA SER A 110 18.93 9.48 6.30
C SER A 110 20.38 9.14 5.94
N GLN A 111 21.17 10.16 5.60
CA GLN A 111 22.61 10.02 5.36
C GLN A 111 23.42 9.68 6.62
N VAL A 112 22.85 9.91 7.82
CA VAL A 112 23.52 9.53 9.08
C VAL A 112 23.71 8.02 9.18
N VAL A 113 22.78 7.25 8.60
CA VAL A 113 22.86 5.79 8.56
C VAL A 113 24.08 5.32 7.79
N SER A 114 24.28 5.85 6.58
CA SER A 114 25.47 5.54 5.79
C SER A 114 26.74 5.97 6.52
N ALA A 115 26.74 7.14 7.15
CA ALA A 115 27.90 7.65 7.87
C ALA A 115 28.39 6.72 8.98
N TYR A 116 27.49 6.17 9.82
CA TYR A 116 27.93 5.24 10.87
C TYR A 116 28.23 3.83 10.32
N LEU A 117 27.58 3.39 9.23
CA LEU A 117 27.90 2.11 8.60
C LEU A 117 29.28 2.15 7.93
N GLU A 118 29.64 3.26 7.29
CA GLU A 118 30.97 3.52 6.72
C GLU A 118 32.03 3.62 7.82
N ALA A 119 31.76 4.39 8.89
CA ALA A 119 32.68 4.51 10.02
C ALA A 119 32.93 3.16 10.74
N ALA A 120 31.94 2.26 10.77
CA ALA A 120 32.08 0.91 11.30
C ALA A 120 32.73 -0.08 10.33
N GLY A 121 33.00 0.32 9.08
CA GLY A 121 33.46 -0.55 7.99
C GLY A 121 32.42 -1.60 7.58
N LEU A 122 31.14 -1.36 7.83
CA LEU A 122 30.03 -2.29 7.57
C LEU A 122 29.33 -2.05 6.23
N GLN A 123 29.46 -0.86 5.64
CA GLN A 123 28.90 -0.59 4.31
C GLN A 123 29.54 -1.51 3.25
N GLU A 124 30.87 -1.65 3.26
CA GLU A 124 31.57 -2.57 2.36
C GLU A 124 31.16 -4.03 2.55
N ASP A 125 30.87 -4.43 3.80
CA ASP A 125 30.43 -5.79 4.10
C ASP A 125 29.00 -6.04 3.58
N LEU A 126 28.10 -5.05 3.71
CA LEU A 126 26.77 -5.08 3.10
C LEU A 126 26.85 -5.15 1.57
N ASP A 127 27.75 -4.39 0.96
CA ASP A 127 27.97 -4.38 -0.48
C ASP A 127 28.41 -5.75 -1.01
N LYS A 128 29.31 -6.46 -0.29
CA LYS A 128 29.79 -7.81 -0.65
C LYS A 128 28.67 -8.84 -0.76
N VAL A 129 27.62 -8.71 0.07
CA VAL A 129 26.44 -9.59 0.06
C VAL A 129 25.26 -9.00 -0.74
N GLY A 130 25.50 -7.91 -1.49
CA GLY A 130 24.57 -7.31 -2.44
C GLY A 130 23.67 -6.20 -1.90
N PHE A 131 23.80 -5.77 -0.65
CA PHE A 131 22.98 -4.71 -0.05
C PHE A 131 23.58 -3.32 -0.28
N ASN A 132 23.67 -2.94 -1.56
CA ASN A 132 24.18 -1.62 -1.94
C ASN A 132 23.18 -0.50 -1.60
N LEU A 133 23.73 0.68 -1.26
CA LEU A 133 22.95 1.90 -1.12
C LEU A 133 22.28 2.26 -2.44
N VAL A 134 20.94 2.18 -2.49
CA VAL A 134 20.16 2.50 -3.69
C VAL A 134 19.52 3.89 -3.66
N GLY A 135 19.54 4.54 -2.49
CA GLY A 135 19.03 5.90 -2.31
C GLY A 135 18.46 6.14 -0.92
N TYR A 136 18.21 7.42 -0.62
CA TYR A 136 17.63 7.86 0.64
C TYR A 136 16.14 8.16 0.45
N GLY A 137 15.27 7.33 1.03
CA GLY A 137 13.82 7.49 0.89
C GLY A 137 13.03 6.20 1.08
N CYS A 138 11.73 6.26 0.81
CA CYS A 138 10.82 5.15 1.09
C CYS A 138 11.07 3.88 0.25
N THR A 139 11.49 4.02 -1.01
CA THR A 139 11.80 2.91 -1.94
C THR A 139 10.81 1.72 -1.84
N THR A 140 11.30 0.51 -1.59
CA THR A 140 10.51 -0.73 -1.46
C THR A 140 9.41 -0.63 -0.40
N CYS A 141 9.58 0.15 0.69
CA CYS A 141 8.57 0.29 1.75
C CYS A 141 7.23 0.87 1.23
N ILE A 142 7.26 1.68 0.17
CA ILE A 142 6.07 2.25 -0.48
C ILE A 142 5.71 1.55 -1.80
N GLY A 143 6.38 0.44 -2.14
CA GLY A 143 6.17 -0.28 -3.39
C GLY A 143 7.05 0.19 -4.55
N ASN A 144 7.93 1.17 -4.33
CA ASN A 144 8.92 1.59 -5.32
C ASN A 144 10.13 0.63 -5.30
N SER A 145 9.85 -0.66 -5.50
CA SER A 145 10.85 -1.73 -5.54
C SER A 145 11.58 -1.83 -6.88
N GLY A 146 11.00 -1.24 -7.94
CA GLY A 146 11.48 -1.38 -9.33
C GLY A 146 11.31 -2.81 -9.88
N PRO A 147 11.60 -3.04 -11.17
CA PRO A 147 11.40 -4.36 -11.78
C PRO A 147 12.38 -5.40 -11.22
N ILE A 148 11.95 -6.65 -11.14
CA ILE A 148 12.87 -7.80 -11.09
C ILE A 148 13.34 -8.13 -12.51
N GLN A 149 14.29 -9.06 -12.68
CA GLN A 149 14.70 -9.50 -14.02
C GLN A 149 13.47 -10.02 -14.79
N PRO A 150 13.28 -9.64 -16.07
CA PRO A 150 12.15 -10.09 -16.87
C PRO A 150 11.99 -11.61 -16.90
N GLU A 151 13.10 -12.34 -16.97
CA GLU A 151 13.15 -13.80 -17.01
C GLU A 151 12.63 -14.44 -15.71
N LEU A 152 12.81 -13.78 -14.57
CA LEU A 152 12.21 -14.19 -13.29
C LEU A 152 10.70 -13.98 -13.30
N SER A 153 10.24 -12.82 -13.78
CA SER A 153 8.80 -12.50 -13.90
C SER A 153 8.10 -13.49 -14.83
N GLU A 154 8.69 -13.81 -15.98
CA GLU A 154 8.22 -14.83 -16.92
C GLU A 154 8.11 -16.20 -16.25
N ALA A 155 9.15 -16.66 -15.56
CA ALA A 155 9.15 -17.97 -14.88
C ALA A 155 8.13 -18.04 -13.74
N ILE A 156 7.93 -16.96 -12.98
CA ILE A 156 6.90 -16.86 -11.94
C ILE A 156 5.50 -16.99 -12.56
N ALA A 157 5.25 -16.28 -13.66
CA ALA A 157 3.97 -16.29 -14.36
C ALA A 157 3.67 -17.65 -15.01
N GLU A 158 4.62 -18.23 -15.76
CA GLU A 158 4.49 -19.56 -16.38
C GLU A 158 4.26 -20.66 -15.33
N GLY A 159 4.93 -20.53 -14.19
CA GLY A 159 4.80 -21.47 -13.10
C GLY A 159 3.51 -21.33 -12.29
N ASP A 160 2.82 -20.20 -12.39
CA ASP A 160 1.81 -19.71 -11.43
C ASP A 160 2.34 -19.79 -9.98
N LEU A 161 3.59 -19.35 -9.79
CA LEU A 161 4.33 -19.48 -8.53
C LEU A 161 3.98 -18.37 -7.55
N VAL A 162 4.17 -18.66 -6.26
CA VAL A 162 4.12 -17.67 -5.18
C VAL A 162 5.54 -17.21 -4.87
N ALA A 163 6.01 -16.20 -5.58
CA ALA A 163 7.25 -15.51 -5.24
C ALA A 163 7.07 -14.66 -3.98
N THR A 164 8.14 -14.52 -3.21
CA THR A 164 8.11 -13.86 -1.90
C THR A 164 9.02 -12.62 -1.84
N SER A 165 8.69 -11.69 -0.95
CA SER A 165 9.61 -10.62 -0.53
C SER A 165 9.83 -10.64 0.97
N VAL A 166 11.01 -10.18 1.39
CA VAL A 166 11.34 -9.94 2.80
C VAL A 166 11.86 -8.52 2.92
N LEU A 167 11.23 -7.70 3.75
CA LEU A 167 11.63 -6.30 3.91
C LEU A 167 11.55 -5.85 5.37
N SER A 168 12.37 -4.86 5.72
CA SER A 168 12.33 -4.20 7.04
C SER A 168 11.32 -3.05 7.11
N GLY A 169 10.22 -3.19 6.35
CA GLY A 169 9.10 -2.27 6.34
C GLY A 169 8.14 -2.46 7.51
N ASN A 170 6.96 -1.86 7.37
CA ASN A 170 5.86 -1.96 8.33
C ASN A 170 4.52 -2.39 7.68
N ARG A 171 4.51 -2.59 6.37
CA ARG A 171 3.34 -2.98 5.58
C ARG A 171 3.71 -3.97 4.49
N ASN A 172 2.92 -5.02 4.39
CA ASN A 172 3.15 -6.19 3.55
C ASN A 172 1.85 -6.66 2.85
N PHE A 173 0.91 -5.73 2.63
CA PHE A 173 -0.32 -6.01 1.90
C PHE A 173 -0.04 -6.55 0.49
N GLU A 174 -0.92 -7.42 0.03
CA GLU A 174 -0.82 -8.04 -1.30
C GLU A 174 -0.80 -6.97 -2.40
N GLY A 175 0.07 -7.14 -3.40
CA GLY A 175 0.24 -6.19 -4.51
C GLY A 175 0.91 -4.85 -4.14
N ARG A 176 1.31 -4.64 -2.87
CA ARG A 176 1.97 -3.39 -2.44
C ARG A 176 3.45 -3.33 -2.84
N ILE A 177 4.19 -4.42 -2.63
CA ILE A 177 5.67 -4.41 -2.73
C ILE A 177 6.14 -4.51 -4.19
N SER A 178 5.59 -5.45 -4.93
CA SER A 178 5.87 -5.68 -6.34
C SER A 178 4.67 -6.39 -6.98
N PRO A 179 4.35 -6.14 -8.27
CA PRO A 179 3.32 -6.88 -8.99
C PRO A 179 3.63 -8.39 -9.10
N ASP A 180 4.90 -8.78 -9.08
CA ASP A 180 5.36 -10.17 -9.20
C ASP A 180 5.30 -10.94 -7.87
N VAL A 181 5.06 -10.26 -6.74
CA VAL A 181 5.15 -10.84 -5.40
C VAL A 181 3.78 -10.94 -4.75
N ARG A 182 3.38 -12.16 -4.39
CA ARG A 182 2.10 -12.46 -3.72
C ARG A 182 2.22 -12.59 -2.20
N ALA A 183 3.41 -12.90 -1.69
CA ALA A 183 3.66 -13.09 -0.27
C ALA A 183 4.79 -12.18 0.22
N ASN A 184 4.51 -11.32 1.19
CA ASN A 184 5.44 -10.30 1.68
C ASN A 184 5.64 -10.46 3.19
N TYR A 185 6.89 -10.50 3.63
CA TYR A 185 7.24 -10.69 5.03
C TYR A 185 8.00 -9.48 5.58
N LEU A 186 7.53 -8.99 6.73
CA LEU A 186 8.22 -7.98 7.52
C LEU A 186 9.22 -8.69 8.44
N ALA A 187 10.47 -8.22 8.43
CA ALA A 187 11.54 -8.80 9.24
C ALA A 187 12.52 -7.71 9.69
N SER A 188 13.30 -7.98 10.75
CA SER A 188 14.39 -7.08 11.14
C SER A 188 15.46 -7.01 10.02
N PRO A 189 16.18 -5.88 9.85
CA PRO A 189 17.29 -5.78 8.91
C PRO A 189 18.27 -6.97 8.87
N PRO A 190 18.76 -7.54 9.99
CA PRO A 190 19.63 -8.72 9.93
C PRO A 190 18.91 -9.97 9.41
N LEU A 191 17.62 -10.16 9.69
CA LEU A 191 16.84 -11.26 9.11
C LEU A 191 16.61 -11.06 7.61
N VAL A 192 16.47 -9.82 7.12
CA VAL A 192 16.42 -9.53 5.68
C VAL A 192 17.69 -10.02 5.00
N VAL A 193 18.87 -9.79 5.60
CA VAL A 193 20.14 -10.31 5.08
C VAL A 193 20.14 -11.85 5.09
N ALA A 194 19.76 -12.47 6.21
CA ALA A 194 19.71 -13.94 6.33
C ALA A 194 18.80 -14.59 5.27
N TYR A 195 17.61 -14.05 5.04
CA TYR A 195 16.70 -14.54 4.00
C TYR A 195 17.21 -14.30 2.58
N ALA A 196 18.02 -13.26 2.35
CA ALA A 196 18.68 -13.06 1.05
C ALA A 196 19.77 -14.11 0.78
N LEU A 197 20.52 -14.49 1.81
CA LEU A 197 21.53 -15.56 1.74
C LEU A 197 20.88 -16.93 1.48
N ALA A 198 19.81 -17.25 2.21
CA ALA A 198 19.05 -18.49 2.01
C ALA A 198 18.29 -18.50 0.66
N GLY A 199 17.67 -17.37 0.30
CA GLY A 199 16.93 -17.16 -0.95
C GLY A 199 15.53 -17.78 -1.01
N THR A 200 14.99 -18.27 0.11
CA THR A 200 13.64 -18.88 0.17
C THR A 200 13.00 -18.69 1.55
N LEU A 201 11.66 -18.71 1.59
CA LEU A 201 10.86 -18.86 2.82
C LEU A 201 10.61 -20.32 3.19
N ASP A 202 10.90 -21.26 2.28
CA ASP A 202 10.81 -22.70 2.54
C ASP A 202 12.04 -23.23 3.30
N ILE A 203 12.42 -22.51 4.35
CA ILE A 203 13.59 -22.78 5.20
C ILE A 203 13.24 -22.46 6.66
N ASN A 204 13.66 -23.33 7.58
CA ASN A 204 13.65 -22.99 8.98
C ASN A 204 15.00 -22.37 9.36
N LEU A 205 15.10 -21.04 9.37
CA LEU A 205 16.36 -20.35 9.70
C LEU A 205 16.89 -20.66 11.11
N ALA A 206 16.06 -21.19 12.02
CA ALA A 206 16.51 -21.58 13.35
C ALA A 206 17.33 -22.88 13.36
N THR A 207 17.13 -23.77 12.39
CA THR A 207 17.70 -25.13 12.39
C THR A 207 18.40 -25.52 11.10
N ASP A 208 17.98 -24.98 9.97
CA ASP A 208 18.47 -25.38 8.66
C ASP A 208 19.72 -24.57 8.29
N ALA A 209 20.62 -25.18 7.51
CA ALA A 209 21.77 -24.48 6.97
C ALA A 209 21.33 -23.41 5.94
N ILE A 210 21.87 -22.21 6.05
CA ILE A 210 21.61 -21.09 5.13
C ILE A 210 22.45 -21.15 3.86
N GLY A 211 23.57 -21.88 3.91
CA GLY A 211 24.51 -22.04 2.81
C GLY A 211 25.72 -22.85 3.26
N GLN A 212 26.73 -22.93 2.39
CA GLN A 212 27.99 -23.59 2.68
C GLN A 212 29.14 -22.60 2.58
N ASP A 213 30.12 -22.72 3.46
CA ASP A 213 31.33 -21.91 3.43
C ASP A 213 32.28 -22.33 2.29
N LYS A 214 33.44 -21.67 2.20
CA LYS A 214 34.47 -21.94 1.19
C LYS A 214 35.05 -23.37 1.25
N ASP A 215 34.93 -24.03 2.40
CA ASP A 215 35.44 -25.38 2.64
C ASP A 215 34.33 -26.44 2.51
N GLY A 216 33.09 -26.02 2.23
CA GLY A 216 31.92 -26.89 2.06
C GLY A 216 31.19 -27.22 3.37
N ASN A 217 31.52 -26.57 4.49
CA ASN A 217 30.82 -26.78 5.75
C ASN A 217 29.48 -26.04 5.76
N ASP A 218 28.47 -26.67 6.35
CA ASP A 218 27.16 -26.04 6.54
C ASP A 218 27.28 -24.85 7.49
N VAL A 219 26.75 -23.70 7.05
CA VAL A 219 26.65 -22.47 7.84
C VAL A 219 25.20 -22.30 8.27
N PHE A 220 24.98 -22.03 9.55
CA PHE A 220 23.67 -21.79 10.16
C PHE A 220 23.54 -20.32 10.57
N LEU A 221 22.31 -19.88 10.87
CA LEU A 221 22.05 -18.51 11.31
C LEU A 221 22.91 -18.11 12.52
N LYS A 222 23.04 -19.02 13.50
CA LYS A 222 23.84 -18.81 14.72
C LYS A 222 25.32 -18.51 14.46
N ASP A 223 25.87 -18.97 13.33
CA ASP A 223 27.29 -18.80 13.01
C ASP A 223 27.59 -17.38 12.50
N ILE A 224 26.58 -16.70 11.97
CA ILE A 224 26.67 -15.32 11.45
C ILE A 224 25.91 -14.31 12.29
N TRP A 225 25.21 -14.72 13.34
CA TRP A 225 24.43 -13.80 14.17
C TRP A 225 25.32 -13.02 15.13
N PRO A 226 25.20 -11.68 15.22
CA PRO A 226 25.94 -10.89 16.19
C PRO A 226 25.35 -11.01 17.59
N THR A 227 26.22 -10.92 18.60
CA THR A 227 25.84 -10.72 19.99
C THR A 227 25.44 -9.27 20.22
N GLN A 228 24.65 -9.02 21.28
CA GLN A 228 24.28 -7.66 21.66
C GLN A 228 25.49 -6.79 22.04
N ALA A 229 26.56 -7.40 22.57
CA ALA A 229 27.79 -6.70 22.91
C ALA A 229 28.53 -6.19 21.66
N GLU A 230 28.69 -7.03 20.63
CA GLU A 230 29.30 -6.63 19.35
C GLU A 230 28.54 -5.45 18.70
N ILE A 231 27.20 -5.45 18.79
CA ILE A 231 26.38 -4.35 18.26
C ILE A 231 26.58 -3.08 19.10
N ALA A 232 26.47 -3.19 20.43
CA ALA A 232 26.52 -2.03 21.32
C ALA A 232 27.87 -1.29 21.23
N GLU A 233 28.98 -2.02 21.15
CA GLU A 233 30.32 -1.46 21.02
C GLU A 233 30.46 -0.61 19.74
N LEU A 234 29.98 -1.12 18.59
CA LEU A 234 30.02 -0.37 17.34
C LEU A 234 29.06 0.83 17.35
N VAL A 235 27.87 0.69 17.94
CA VAL A 235 26.93 1.81 18.08
C VAL A 235 27.56 2.95 18.89
N GLU A 236 28.14 2.65 20.05
CA GLU A 236 28.80 3.64 20.91
C GLU A 236 29.99 4.31 20.20
N ALA A 237 30.77 3.53 19.44
CA ALA A 237 31.93 4.05 18.72
C ALA A 237 31.58 4.94 17.52
N THR A 238 30.47 4.69 16.82
CA THR A 238 30.21 5.29 15.49
C THR A 238 29.00 6.21 15.41
N VAL A 239 28.02 6.07 16.31
CA VAL A 239 26.80 6.90 16.29
C VAL A 239 27.02 8.14 17.14
N THR A 240 27.63 9.17 16.54
CA THR A 240 28.07 10.37 17.25
C THR A 240 27.23 11.61 16.94
N ARG A 241 27.10 12.52 17.91
CA ARG A 241 26.47 13.84 17.71
C ARG A 241 27.10 14.63 16.55
N ALA A 242 28.41 14.50 16.37
CA ALA A 242 29.13 15.19 15.30
C ALA A 242 28.60 14.79 13.91
N ALA A 243 28.40 13.49 13.67
CA ALA A 243 27.84 12.99 12.42
C ALA A 243 26.43 13.55 12.14
N PHE A 244 25.58 13.67 13.16
CA PHE A 244 24.26 14.30 13.00
C PHE A 244 24.38 15.77 12.60
N ILE A 245 25.23 16.56 13.27
CA ILE A 245 25.39 17.98 12.94
C ILE A 245 25.89 18.16 11.51
N GLU A 246 26.90 17.40 11.12
CA GLU A 246 27.48 17.47 9.78
C GLU A 246 26.45 17.12 8.71
N LYS A 247 25.77 15.97 8.83
CA LYS A 247 24.85 15.50 7.77
C LYS A 247 23.56 16.33 7.68
N TYR A 248 23.11 16.97 8.76
CA TYR A 248 21.91 17.81 8.74
C TYR A 248 22.18 19.28 8.42
N ALA A 249 23.44 19.76 8.46
CA ALA A 249 23.77 21.16 8.17
C ALA A 249 23.34 21.59 6.76
N ASP A 250 23.42 20.69 5.78
CA ASP A 250 23.14 20.98 4.36
C ASP A 250 21.84 20.32 3.85
N VAL A 251 20.95 19.84 4.73
CA VAL A 251 19.75 19.08 4.31
C VAL A 251 18.83 19.85 3.37
N PHE A 252 18.78 21.18 3.48
CA PHE A 252 17.97 22.05 2.62
C PHE A 252 18.72 22.58 1.39
N LYS A 253 20.05 22.42 1.35
CA LYS A 253 20.85 22.89 0.22
C LYS A 253 20.57 22.07 -1.04
N GLY A 254 20.31 20.77 -0.89
CA GLY A 254 20.09 19.85 -2.00
C GLY A 254 21.34 19.66 -2.87
N ASP A 255 21.22 18.81 -3.89
CA ASP A 255 22.26 18.62 -4.91
C ASP A 255 22.21 19.73 -5.98
N GLU A 256 23.12 19.68 -6.96
CA GLU A 256 23.15 20.63 -8.07
C GLU A 256 21.82 20.66 -8.83
N LYS A 257 21.21 19.49 -9.06
CA LYS A 257 19.92 19.37 -9.75
C LYS A 257 18.79 20.07 -9.00
N TRP A 258 18.76 19.99 -7.68
CA TRP A 258 17.78 20.70 -6.85
C TRP A 258 17.97 22.22 -6.94
N GLN A 259 19.22 22.67 -6.89
CA GLN A 259 19.56 24.10 -6.97
C GLN A 259 19.28 24.69 -8.36
N ASP A 260 19.36 23.88 -9.41
CA ASP A 260 19.09 24.27 -10.81
C ASP A 260 17.58 24.33 -11.14
N VAL A 261 16.68 23.96 -10.22
CA VAL A 261 15.23 24.06 -10.46
C VAL A 261 14.83 25.53 -10.53
N GLU A 262 14.41 25.99 -11.70
CA GLU A 262 13.89 27.34 -11.90
C GLU A 262 12.57 27.54 -11.12
N THR A 263 12.50 28.65 -10.38
CA THR A 263 11.31 29.04 -9.60
C THR A 263 10.77 30.40 -10.03
N THR A 264 9.50 30.65 -9.76
CA THR A 264 8.83 31.93 -10.02
C THR A 264 8.40 32.60 -8.70
N ASP A 265 8.43 33.94 -8.65
CA ASP A 265 7.93 34.73 -7.51
C ASP A 265 6.40 34.92 -7.53
N GLN A 266 5.71 34.32 -8.51
CA GLN A 266 4.24 34.37 -8.59
C GLN A 266 3.58 33.65 -7.41
N LYS A 267 2.47 34.25 -6.93
CA LYS A 267 1.64 33.67 -5.85
C LYS A 267 0.55 32.73 -6.34
N THR A 268 0.22 32.80 -7.63
CA THR A 268 -0.73 31.92 -8.30
C THR A 268 0.02 30.96 -9.21
N TYR A 269 -0.46 29.72 -9.31
CA TYR A 269 0.18 28.70 -10.13
C TYR A 269 -0.34 28.76 -11.57
N ASP A 270 0.56 28.94 -12.54
CA ASP A 270 0.24 28.84 -13.96
C ASP A 270 0.10 27.36 -14.34
N TRP A 271 -1.14 26.89 -14.50
CA TRP A 271 -1.45 25.49 -14.82
C TRP A 271 -1.08 25.17 -16.28
N PRO A 272 0.01 24.42 -16.56
CA PRO A 272 0.39 24.14 -17.93
C PRO A 272 -0.58 23.10 -18.52
N PRO A 273 -1.32 23.40 -19.60
CA PRO A 273 -2.38 22.52 -20.10
C PRO A 273 -1.84 21.17 -20.60
N THR A 274 -0.57 21.12 -21.01
CA THR A 274 0.11 19.91 -21.47
C THR A 274 0.73 19.09 -20.34
N SER A 275 0.72 19.58 -19.11
CA SER A 275 1.33 18.87 -17.98
C SER A 275 0.58 17.58 -17.69
N THR A 276 1.28 16.46 -17.69
CA THR A 276 0.72 15.17 -17.28
C THR A 276 0.95 14.89 -15.79
N TYR A 277 1.58 15.81 -15.05
CA TYR A 277 1.89 15.67 -13.62
C TYR A 277 1.05 16.59 -12.72
N VAL A 278 0.77 17.81 -13.16
CA VAL A 278 0.08 18.85 -12.37
C VAL A 278 -1.05 19.45 -13.21
N GLN A 279 -2.29 19.27 -12.77
CA GLN A 279 -3.51 19.73 -13.45
C GLN A 279 -4.44 20.41 -12.46
N ASN A 280 -5.15 21.46 -12.90
CA ASN A 280 -6.10 22.18 -12.07
C ASN A 280 -7.30 21.27 -11.76
N PRO A 281 -7.53 20.85 -10.51
CA PRO A 281 -8.62 19.93 -10.19
C PRO A 281 -9.99 20.61 -10.25
N PRO A 282 -11.07 19.85 -10.55
CA PRO A 282 -12.40 20.43 -10.73
C PRO A 282 -13.12 20.77 -9.40
N TYR A 283 -12.45 20.62 -8.25
CA TYR A 283 -13.08 20.68 -6.92
C TYR A 283 -13.92 21.94 -6.73
N PHE A 284 -13.44 23.10 -7.16
CA PHE A 284 -14.09 24.40 -6.92
C PHE A 284 -14.89 24.93 -8.12
N GLN A 285 -15.08 24.13 -9.18
CA GLN A 285 -15.84 24.58 -10.35
C GLN A 285 -17.29 24.88 -9.95
N GLY A 286 -17.75 26.10 -10.24
CA GLY A 286 -19.10 26.54 -9.91
C GLY A 286 -19.35 26.81 -8.42
N ILE A 287 -18.30 26.92 -7.58
CA ILE A 287 -18.46 27.27 -6.16
C ILE A 287 -19.15 28.63 -5.99
N THR A 288 -20.11 28.70 -5.07
CA THR A 288 -20.79 29.93 -4.64
C THR A 288 -20.60 30.14 -3.13
N MET A 289 -20.98 31.31 -2.62
CA MET A 289 -20.93 31.59 -1.17
C MET A 289 -21.98 30.81 -0.37
N ASP A 290 -23.04 30.34 -1.02
CA ASP A 290 -24.11 29.59 -0.37
C ASP A 290 -23.67 28.16 -0.05
N THR A 291 -24.06 27.69 1.13
CA THR A 291 -23.95 26.27 1.51
C THR A 291 -25.18 25.52 1.04
N LYS A 292 -25.06 24.19 0.90
CA LYS A 292 -26.15 23.31 0.52
C LYS A 292 -26.63 22.55 1.76
N LYS A 293 -27.90 22.12 1.72
CA LYS A 293 -28.39 21.10 2.64
C LYS A 293 -27.86 19.74 2.22
N ILE A 294 -27.67 18.84 3.18
CA ILE A 294 -27.37 17.44 2.87
C ILE A 294 -28.66 16.81 2.32
N GLU A 295 -28.58 16.29 1.09
CA GLU A 295 -29.73 15.72 0.39
C GLU A 295 -29.84 14.21 0.63
N ASN A 296 -31.08 13.71 0.65
CA ASN A 296 -31.33 12.28 0.66
C ASN A 296 -30.77 11.62 -0.61
N ILE A 297 -30.30 10.38 -0.48
CA ILE A 297 -29.82 9.60 -1.61
C ILE A 297 -31.00 8.77 -2.10
N SER A 298 -31.34 8.87 -3.38
CA SER A 298 -32.45 8.12 -3.98
C SER A 298 -32.02 7.51 -5.31
N GLY A 299 -32.40 6.26 -5.56
CA GLY A 299 -32.16 5.61 -6.85
C GLY A 299 -30.68 5.32 -7.13
N ALA A 300 -29.85 5.21 -6.10
CA ALA A 300 -28.42 4.99 -6.28
C ALA A 300 -28.13 3.56 -6.73
N LYS A 301 -27.09 3.39 -7.56
CA LYS A 301 -26.56 2.08 -7.98
C LYS A 301 -25.29 1.73 -7.24
N VAL A 302 -25.04 0.43 -7.08
CA VAL A 302 -23.83 -0.08 -6.43
C VAL A 302 -22.70 -0.08 -7.43
N LEU A 303 -21.68 0.75 -7.21
CA LEU A 303 -20.48 0.78 -8.06
C LEU A 303 -19.56 -0.41 -7.77
N ALA A 304 -19.45 -0.79 -6.49
CA ALA A 304 -18.62 -1.90 -6.05
C ALA A 304 -19.17 -2.49 -4.75
N LEU A 305 -19.13 -3.83 -4.66
CA LEU A 305 -19.40 -4.61 -3.47
C LEU A 305 -18.07 -5.22 -3.00
N LEU A 306 -17.50 -4.69 -1.94
CA LEU A 306 -16.14 -5.03 -1.53
C LEU A 306 -16.13 -5.77 -0.20
N GLY A 307 -15.16 -6.68 -0.08
CA GLY A 307 -14.99 -7.51 1.11
C GLY A 307 -14.38 -6.76 2.31
N ASP A 308 -13.85 -7.53 3.25
CA ASP A 308 -13.19 -7.02 4.44
C ASP A 308 -11.76 -6.53 4.11
N MET A 309 -11.20 -5.66 4.95
CA MET A 309 -9.81 -5.21 4.86
C MET A 309 -9.44 -4.54 3.53
N ILE A 310 -10.37 -3.79 2.94
CA ILE A 310 -10.10 -2.94 1.78
C ILE A 310 -9.19 -1.78 2.19
N THR A 311 -7.89 -1.96 1.99
CA THR A 311 -6.91 -0.91 2.24
C THR A 311 -7.05 0.28 1.28
N THR A 312 -6.54 1.44 1.68
CA THR A 312 -6.38 2.60 0.79
C THR A 312 -5.45 2.35 -0.40
N ASP A 313 -4.61 1.31 -0.38
CA ASP A 313 -3.85 0.88 -1.56
C ASP A 313 -4.75 0.16 -2.59
N HIS A 314 -5.84 -0.49 -2.16
CA HIS A 314 -6.86 -1.01 -3.07
C HIS A 314 -7.69 0.13 -3.69
N ILE A 315 -8.08 1.11 -2.86
CA ILE A 315 -8.93 2.24 -3.28
C ILE A 315 -8.15 3.23 -4.15
N SER A 316 -6.89 3.53 -3.82
CA SER A 316 -6.06 4.47 -4.56
C SER A 316 -4.62 3.95 -4.60
N PRO A 317 -4.28 3.03 -5.50
CA PRO A 317 -2.93 2.48 -5.64
C PRO A 317 -1.88 3.57 -5.85
N ALA A 318 -0.64 3.29 -5.44
CA ALA A 318 0.48 4.23 -5.59
C ALA A 318 1.58 3.73 -6.54
N GLY A 319 1.60 2.44 -6.88
CA GLY A 319 2.64 1.81 -7.70
C GLY A 319 2.50 2.07 -9.20
N SER A 320 3.23 1.28 -9.99
CA SER A 320 3.16 1.28 -11.45
C SER A 320 1.81 0.78 -11.97
N PHE A 321 1.48 1.13 -13.21
CA PHE A 321 0.26 0.67 -13.89
C PHE A 321 0.54 0.40 -15.37
N LYS A 322 -0.28 -0.47 -15.97
CA LYS A 322 -0.11 -0.93 -17.35
C LYS A 322 -0.75 0.03 -18.35
N GLU A 323 -0.28 0.00 -19.59
CA GLU A 323 -0.88 0.69 -20.74
C GLU A 323 -2.35 0.36 -20.95
N THR A 324 -2.77 -0.88 -20.67
CA THR A 324 -4.16 -1.31 -20.84
C THR A 324 -5.14 -0.76 -19.79
N THR A 325 -4.64 -0.10 -18.74
CA THR A 325 -5.51 0.53 -17.73
C THR A 325 -6.06 1.87 -18.24
N PRO A 326 -7.20 2.37 -17.72
CA PRO A 326 -7.72 3.68 -18.13
C PRO A 326 -6.68 4.81 -18.00
N ALA A 327 -5.90 4.82 -16.91
CA ALA A 327 -4.83 5.80 -16.71
C ALA A 327 -3.68 5.65 -17.72
N GLY A 328 -3.36 4.42 -18.11
CA GLY A 328 -2.38 4.13 -19.16
C GLY A 328 -2.83 4.63 -20.53
N GLN A 329 -4.08 4.36 -20.90
CA GLN A 329 -4.67 4.86 -22.16
C GLN A 329 -4.68 6.39 -22.20
N TYR A 330 -5.07 7.06 -21.12
CA TYR A 330 -5.04 8.52 -21.01
C TYR A 330 -3.65 9.12 -21.27
N LEU A 331 -2.58 8.45 -20.83
CA LEU A 331 -1.19 8.86 -21.05
C LEU A 331 -0.73 8.57 -22.48
N ILE A 332 -1.13 7.44 -23.07
CA ILE A 332 -0.83 7.09 -24.46
C ILE A 332 -1.47 8.07 -25.44
N GLU A 333 -2.72 8.45 -25.21
CA GLU A 333 -3.41 9.49 -26.00
C GLU A 333 -2.65 10.84 -25.97
N ARG A 334 -1.87 11.07 -24.91
CA ARG A 334 -1.00 12.25 -24.73
C ARG A 334 0.46 11.99 -25.13
N GLN A 335 0.70 10.91 -25.86
CA GLN A 335 2.02 10.54 -26.41
C GLN A 335 3.09 10.30 -25.34
N VAL A 336 2.69 9.96 -24.11
CA VAL A 336 3.64 9.55 -23.06
C VAL A 336 3.95 8.07 -23.24
N ALA A 337 5.23 7.73 -23.41
CA ALA A 337 5.64 6.34 -23.54
C ALA A 337 5.45 5.56 -22.22
N PRO A 338 5.13 4.25 -22.25
CA PRO A 338 4.95 3.43 -21.04
C PRO A 338 6.10 3.52 -20.03
N ARG A 339 7.35 3.60 -20.50
CA ARG A 339 8.54 3.78 -19.64
C ARG A 339 8.54 5.09 -18.84
N GLU A 340 7.72 6.07 -19.23
CA GLU A 340 7.58 7.39 -18.62
C GLU A 340 6.27 7.55 -17.85
N PHE A 341 5.44 6.50 -17.75
CA PHE A 341 4.22 6.53 -16.94
C PHE A 341 4.51 6.84 -15.47
N ASN A 342 5.67 6.40 -14.99
CA ASN A 342 6.06 6.49 -13.59
C ASN A 342 5.06 5.69 -12.73
N SER A 343 4.58 6.26 -11.62
CA SER A 343 3.69 5.58 -10.67
C SER A 343 2.46 6.42 -10.37
N TYR A 344 1.34 5.81 -9.95
CA TYR A 344 0.18 6.58 -9.50
C TYR A 344 0.55 7.59 -8.41
N GLY A 345 1.45 7.23 -7.49
CA GLY A 345 1.95 8.12 -6.45
C GLY A 345 2.59 9.41 -7.00
N SER A 346 3.36 9.29 -8.09
CA SER A 346 3.97 10.45 -8.76
C SER A 346 2.96 11.32 -9.51
N ARG A 347 1.79 10.76 -9.86
CA ARG A 347 0.74 11.43 -10.65
C ARG A 347 -0.33 12.12 -9.81
N ARG A 348 -0.13 12.21 -8.48
CA ARG A 348 -1.11 12.78 -7.53
C ARG A 348 -1.45 14.26 -7.76
N GLY A 349 -0.64 15.00 -8.52
CA GLY A 349 -0.97 16.36 -8.95
C GLY A 349 -1.94 16.41 -10.13
N ASN A 350 -2.27 15.27 -10.75
CA ASN A 350 -3.13 15.17 -11.91
C ASN A 350 -4.38 14.34 -11.61
N HIS A 351 -5.52 15.00 -11.47
CA HIS A 351 -6.78 14.36 -11.11
C HIS A 351 -7.28 13.39 -12.17
N GLU A 352 -7.04 13.62 -13.45
CA GLU A 352 -7.47 12.73 -14.54
C GLU A 352 -6.85 11.33 -14.41
N ILE A 353 -5.58 11.27 -14.02
CA ILE A 353 -4.87 10.01 -13.80
C ILE A 353 -5.33 9.35 -12.50
N MET A 354 -5.47 10.15 -11.43
CA MET A 354 -5.83 9.60 -10.13
C MET A 354 -7.27 9.12 -10.06
N MET A 355 -8.21 9.76 -10.75
CA MET A 355 -9.58 9.27 -10.94
C MET A 355 -9.58 7.92 -11.64
N ARG A 356 -8.86 7.80 -12.76
CA ARG A 356 -8.69 6.54 -13.50
C ARG A 356 -7.98 5.46 -12.71
N GLY A 357 -7.12 5.85 -11.78
CA GLY A 357 -6.44 4.96 -10.85
C GLY A 357 -7.29 4.56 -9.64
N THR A 358 -8.45 5.17 -9.42
CA THR A 358 -9.29 4.89 -8.25
C THR A 358 -9.94 3.51 -8.40
N PHE A 359 -9.78 2.67 -7.38
CA PHE A 359 -10.09 1.25 -7.37
C PHE A 359 -9.37 0.42 -8.45
N ALA A 360 -8.30 0.93 -9.08
CA ALA A 360 -7.59 0.25 -10.17
C ALA A 360 -6.51 -0.74 -9.69
N ASN A 361 -6.51 -1.11 -8.41
CA ASN A 361 -5.52 -2.04 -7.86
C ASN A 361 -5.72 -3.44 -8.47
N ILE A 362 -4.66 -4.08 -8.93
CA ILE A 362 -4.72 -5.39 -9.59
C ILE A 362 -5.18 -6.54 -8.69
N ARG A 363 -5.28 -6.33 -7.38
CA ARG A 363 -5.68 -7.32 -6.36
C ARG A 363 -7.01 -7.01 -5.68
N ILE A 364 -7.65 -5.89 -6.01
CA ILE A 364 -8.99 -5.63 -5.49
C ILE A 364 -9.94 -6.70 -6.03
N LYS A 365 -10.87 -7.14 -5.19
CA LYS A 365 -11.89 -8.13 -5.52
C LYS A 365 -13.25 -7.50 -5.32
N ASN A 366 -14.00 -7.38 -6.41
CA ASN A 366 -15.37 -6.92 -6.38
C ASN A 366 -16.28 -8.14 -6.34
N GLU A 367 -17.04 -8.32 -5.26
CA GLU A 367 -17.94 -9.46 -5.03
C GLU A 367 -19.10 -9.48 -6.04
N MET A 368 -19.28 -8.42 -6.85
CA MET A 368 -20.20 -8.38 -8.00
C MET A 368 -19.74 -9.24 -9.19
N LEU A 369 -18.46 -9.65 -9.22
CA LEU A 369 -17.83 -10.41 -10.29
C LEU A 369 -17.33 -11.76 -9.77
N ASP A 370 -17.45 -12.81 -10.57
CA ASP A 370 -17.03 -14.15 -10.18
C ASP A 370 -15.54 -14.39 -10.47
N GLY A 371 -14.73 -14.45 -9.42
CA GLY A 371 -13.31 -14.81 -9.51
C GLY A 371 -12.39 -13.77 -10.18
N VAL A 372 -12.90 -12.56 -10.46
CA VAL A 372 -12.14 -11.49 -11.11
C VAL A 372 -11.31 -10.70 -10.09
N GLU A 373 -10.00 -10.61 -10.32
CA GLU A 373 -9.08 -9.71 -9.61
C GLU A 373 -8.78 -8.49 -10.47
N GLY A 374 -8.83 -7.31 -9.88
CA GLY A 374 -8.54 -6.04 -10.55
C GLY A 374 -9.67 -5.03 -10.43
N GLY A 375 -9.41 -3.81 -10.91
CA GLY A 375 -10.32 -2.68 -10.82
C GLY A 375 -11.50 -2.73 -11.77
N TYR A 376 -12.29 -3.79 -11.67
CA TYR A 376 -13.41 -4.09 -12.57
C TYR A 376 -14.75 -4.12 -11.82
N THR A 377 -15.82 -3.79 -12.54
CA THR A 377 -17.22 -3.85 -12.08
C THR A 377 -18.15 -4.02 -13.28
N LYS A 378 -19.47 -4.02 -13.05
CA LYS A 378 -20.47 -4.00 -14.11
C LYS A 378 -20.86 -2.56 -14.45
N GLY A 379 -20.91 -2.23 -15.73
CA GLY A 379 -21.45 -0.97 -16.23
C GLY A 379 -22.98 -0.91 -16.15
N PRO A 380 -23.59 0.23 -16.53
CA PRO A 380 -25.05 0.38 -16.54
C PRO A 380 -25.80 -0.64 -17.41
N ASP A 381 -25.13 -1.21 -18.42
CA ASP A 381 -25.64 -2.24 -19.33
C ASP A 381 -25.43 -3.67 -18.80
N GLY A 382 -24.81 -3.82 -17.63
CA GLY A 382 -24.46 -5.10 -17.01
C GLY A 382 -23.15 -5.70 -17.52
N THR A 383 -22.46 -5.06 -18.46
CA THR A 383 -21.20 -5.56 -19.03
C THR A 383 -20.03 -5.28 -18.08
N GLU A 384 -19.12 -6.24 -17.94
CA GLU A 384 -17.89 -6.04 -17.17
C GLU A 384 -17.02 -4.94 -17.83
N THR A 385 -16.60 -3.96 -17.03
CA THR A 385 -15.74 -2.86 -17.45
C THR A 385 -14.90 -2.36 -16.29
N SER A 386 -14.01 -1.38 -16.51
CA SER A 386 -13.25 -0.77 -15.43
C SER A 386 -14.16 0.03 -14.50
N ILE A 387 -13.82 0.11 -13.21
CA ILE A 387 -14.59 0.90 -12.25
C ILE A 387 -14.67 2.38 -12.67
N PHE A 388 -13.61 2.91 -13.27
CA PHE A 388 -13.60 4.27 -13.81
C PHE A 388 -14.65 4.44 -14.93
N ASP A 389 -14.64 3.56 -15.93
CA ASP A 389 -15.54 3.68 -17.08
C ASP A 389 -17.00 3.49 -16.67
N ALA A 390 -17.29 2.53 -15.78
CA ALA A 390 -18.63 2.34 -15.21
C ALA A 390 -19.11 3.59 -14.45
N ALA A 391 -18.24 4.16 -13.61
CA ALA A 391 -18.56 5.37 -12.84
C ALA A 391 -18.88 6.56 -13.76
N MET A 392 -18.07 6.78 -14.80
CA MET A 392 -18.30 7.87 -15.75
C MET A 392 -19.62 7.67 -16.52
N ALA A 393 -19.93 6.44 -16.96
CA ALA A 393 -21.19 6.14 -17.65
C ALA A 393 -22.43 6.39 -16.77
N HIS A 394 -22.37 5.99 -15.49
CA HIS A 394 -23.44 6.31 -14.54
C HIS A 394 -23.57 7.81 -14.27
N GLN A 395 -22.44 8.52 -14.18
CA GLN A 395 -22.43 9.96 -13.96
C GLN A 395 -23.02 10.72 -15.16
N GLU A 396 -22.72 10.31 -16.39
CA GLU A 396 -23.34 10.85 -17.61
C GLU A 396 -24.87 10.63 -17.62
N ALA A 397 -25.32 9.46 -17.13
CA ALA A 397 -26.74 9.15 -16.97
C ALA A 397 -27.39 9.83 -15.74
N GLY A 398 -26.65 10.63 -14.95
CA GLY A 398 -27.15 11.29 -13.75
C GLY A 398 -27.52 10.33 -12.61
N THR A 399 -27.00 9.11 -12.63
CA THR A 399 -27.30 8.07 -11.63
C THR A 399 -26.37 8.19 -10.42
N PRO A 400 -26.87 8.38 -9.19
CA PRO A 400 -26.03 8.39 -8.00
C PRO A 400 -25.38 7.02 -7.75
N LEU A 401 -24.17 7.02 -7.19
CA LEU A 401 -23.43 5.79 -6.90
C LEU A 401 -23.16 5.61 -5.42
N VAL A 402 -23.15 4.36 -4.97
CA VAL A 402 -22.69 3.96 -3.63
C VAL A 402 -21.68 2.82 -3.71
N VAL A 403 -20.85 2.69 -2.69
CA VAL A 403 -19.92 1.56 -2.53
C VAL A 403 -20.25 0.83 -1.24
N PHE A 404 -20.23 -0.50 -1.28
CA PHE A 404 -20.32 -1.34 -0.08
C PHE A 404 -18.95 -1.89 0.29
N GLY A 405 -18.68 -2.01 1.58
CA GLY A 405 -17.45 -2.56 2.14
C GLY A 405 -17.70 -3.50 3.31
N GLY A 406 -16.76 -4.41 3.57
CA GLY A 406 -16.74 -5.23 4.78
C GLY A 406 -16.12 -4.51 5.97
N GLU A 407 -15.49 -5.28 6.86
CA GLU A 407 -14.82 -4.75 8.05
C GLU A 407 -13.52 -3.98 7.71
N GLN A 408 -13.18 -2.98 8.52
CA GLN A 408 -11.94 -2.18 8.42
C GLN A 408 -11.73 -1.53 7.04
N TYR A 409 -12.81 -1.02 6.44
CA TYR A 409 -12.77 -0.33 5.16
C TYR A 409 -11.89 0.93 5.24
N GLY A 410 -10.93 1.04 4.31
CA GLY A 410 -9.98 2.15 4.26
C GLY A 410 -8.72 1.97 5.10
N ALA A 411 -8.33 0.73 5.44
CA ALA A 411 -7.12 0.47 6.22
C ALA A 411 -5.83 0.98 5.57
N GLY A 412 -4.83 1.27 6.41
CA GLY A 412 -3.46 1.56 5.96
C GLY A 412 -3.13 3.05 5.78
N SER A 413 -2.87 3.48 4.55
CA SER A 413 -2.27 4.80 4.27
C SER A 413 -3.23 5.95 4.49
N SER A 414 -2.73 7.11 4.93
CA SER A 414 -3.52 8.33 5.10
C SER A 414 -3.88 9.06 3.80
N ARG A 415 -3.72 8.44 2.63
CA ARG A 415 -3.81 9.14 1.34
C ARG A 415 -5.24 9.63 1.09
N ASP A 416 -5.41 10.94 0.97
CA ASP A 416 -6.71 11.55 0.72
C ASP A 416 -7.26 11.28 -0.70
N TRP A 417 -6.40 10.88 -1.64
CA TRP A 417 -6.80 10.41 -2.96
C TRP A 417 -7.73 9.20 -2.92
N ALA A 418 -7.71 8.40 -1.85
CA ALA A 418 -8.70 7.34 -1.63
C ALA A 418 -10.12 7.89 -1.39
N ALA A 419 -10.27 9.16 -0.98
CA ALA A 419 -11.58 9.82 -0.87
C ALA A 419 -11.84 10.77 -2.04
N LYS A 420 -10.83 11.54 -2.49
CA LYS A 420 -10.96 12.42 -3.68
C LYS A 420 -11.33 11.63 -4.92
N GLY A 421 -10.67 10.48 -5.13
CA GLY A 421 -10.98 9.56 -6.21
C GLY A 421 -12.43 9.09 -6.15
N THR A 422 -12.85 8.54 -5.00
CA THR A 422 -14.23 8.10 -4.75
C THR A 422 -15.25 9.19 -5.03
N ALA A 423 -15.03 10.42 -4.53
CA ALA A 423 -15.90 11.56 -4.79
C ALA A 423 -15.94 11.95 -6.27
N LEU A 424 -14.80 11.96 -6.95
CA LEU A 424 -14.69 12.30 -8.38
C LEU A 424 -15.27 11.22 -9.31
N LEU A 425 -15.37 9.98 -8.84
CA LEU A 425 -16.15 8.92 -9.51
C LEU A 425 -17.67 9.06 -9.30
N GLY A 426 -18.13 10.12 -8.63
CA GLY A 426 -19.56 10.38 -8.41
C GLY A 426 -20.20 9.61 -7.26
N VAL A 427 -19.42 8.88 -6.46
CA VAL A 427 -19.91 8.14 -5.29
C VAL A 427 -20.41 9.11 -4.21
N LYS A 428 -21.64 8.91 -3.76
CA LYS A 428 -22.32 9.74 -2.75
C LYS A 428 -22.17 9.20 -1.34
N ALA A 429 -22.14 7.88 -1.20
CA ALA A 429 -21.99 7.23 0.09
C ALA A 429 -21.16 5.94 0.00
N VAL A 430 -20.52 5.62 1.12
CA VAL A 430 -19.88 4.33 1.35
C VAL A 430 -20.56 3.69 2.55
N ILE A 431 -21.03 2.45 2.39
CA ILE A 431 -21.70 1.69 3.44
C ILE A 431 -20.81 0.50 3.80
N ALA A 432 -20.28 0.47 5.02
CA ALA A 432 -19.33 -0.57 5.44
C ALA A 432 -19.71 -1.22 6.77
N GLU A 433 -19.14 -2.37 7.08
CA GLU A 433 -19.32 -2.99 8.40
C GLU A 433 -18.51 -2.25 9.47
N SER A 434 -17.33 -1.72 9.10
CA SER A 434 -16.60 -0.75 9.92
C SER A 434 -15.60 0.06 9.09
N PHE A 435 -15.25 1.25 9.56
CA PHE A 435 -14.23 2.09 8.92
C PHE A 435 -12.95 2.26 9.75
N GLU A 436 -11.83 2.39 9.03
CA GLU A 436 -10.60 2.88 9.61
C GLU A 436 -10.59 4.41 9.72
N ARG A 437 -10.14 4.91 10.87
CA ARG A 437 -10.37 6.29 11.35
C ARG A 437 -10.01 7.38 10.34
N ILE A 438 -8.84 7.27 9.72
CA ILE A 438 -8.34 8.30 8.79
C ILE A 438 -9.17 8.32 7.51
N HIS A 439 -9.51 7.14 6.97
CA HIS A 439 -10.24 7.08 5.71
C HIS A 439 -11.67 7.59 5.85
N ARG A 440 -12.38 7.23 6.94
CA ARG A 440 -13.70 7.81 7.28
C ARG A 440 -13.66 9.34 7.29
N SER A 441 -12.65 9.92 7.94
CA SER A 441 -12.47 11.37 8.01
C SER A 441 -12.20 11.99 6.63
N ASN A 442 -11.42 11.32 5.78
CA ASN A 442 -11.16 11.76 4.41
C ASN A 442 -12.42 11.72 3.53
N LEU A 443 -13.28 10.70 3.68
CA LEU A 443 -14.55 10.61 2.94
C LEU A 443 -15.45 11.81 3.26
N VAL A 444 -15.67 12.07 4.55
CA VAL A 444 -16.43 13.25 5.03
C VAL A 444 -15.80 14.55 4.51
N GLY A 445 -14.48 14.67 4.58
CA GLY A 445 -13.75 15.84 4.06
C GLY A 445 -13.94 16.08 2.57
N MET A 446 -14.30 15.05 1.80
CA MET A 446 -14.61 15.15 0.37
C MET A 446 -16.11 15.15 0.06
N GLY A 447 -16.98 15.19 1.08
CA GLY A 447 -18.43 15.20 0.91
C GLY A 447 -19.06 13.84 0.60
N VAL A 448 -18.31 12.74 0.74
CA VAL A 448 -18.84 11.37 0.64
C VAL A 448 -19.28 10.93 2.03
N ILE A 449 -20.52 10.45 2.17
CA ILE A 449 -21.09 10.13 3.48
C ILE A 449 -20.77 8.67 3.85
N PRO A 450 -20.01 8.42 4.94
CA PRO A 450 -19.78 7.06 5.43
C PRO A 450 -20.95 6.59 6.29
N PHE A 451 -21.43 5.37 6.07
CA PHE A 451 -22.44 4.70 6.88
C PHE A 451 -21.93 3.35 7.38
N GLU A 452 -22.21 3.02 8.62
CA GLU A 452 -21.95 1.70 9.18
C GLU A 452 -23.24 0.88 9.30
N PHE A 453 -23.18 -0.39 8.95
CA PHE A 453 -24.30 -1.31 9.22
C PHE A 453 -24.60 -1.39 10.73
N THR A 454 -25.85 -1.65 11.07
CA THR A 454 -26.30 -1.85 12.47
C THR A 454 -27.07 -3.17 12.59
N GLY A 455 -27.44 -3.57 13.81
CA GLY A 455 -28.30 -4.74 14.03
C GLY A 455 -27.68 -6.09 13.63
N GLY A 456 -26.37 -6.14 13.36
CA GLY A 456 -25.69 -7.34 12.83
C GLY A 456 -25.91 -7.55 11.33
N ASP A 457 -26.52 -6.59 10.63
CA ASP A 457 -26.60 -6.62 9.18
C ASP A 457 -25.21 -6.49 8.55
N THR A 458 -25.00 -7.21 7.46
CA THR A 458 -23.79 -7.19 6.65
C THR A 458 -24.18 -7.32 5.20
N ARG A 459 -23.27 -6.99 4.28
CA ARG A 459 -23.49 -7.24 2.85
C ARG A 459 -23.89 -8.69 2.54
N LYS A 460 -23.37 -9.65 3.32
CA LYS A 460 -23.64 -11.08 3.20
C LYS A 460 -24.99 -11.48 3.79
N SER A 461 -25.36 -10.99 4.97
CA SER A 461 -26.66 -11.32 5.58
C SER A 461 -27.83 -10.72 4.79
N LEU A 462 -27.57 -9.64 4.06
CA LEU A 462 -28.52 -8.98 3.17
C LEU A 462 -28.56 -9.59 1.76
N GLY A 463 -27.66 -10.53 1.44
CA GLY A 463 -27.61 -11.20 0.15
C GLY A 463 -27.35 -10.27 -1.03
N LEU A 464 -26.59 -9.18 -0.84
CA LEU A 464 -26.32 -8.20 -1.88
C LEU A 464 -25.54 -8.82 -3.04
N GLN A 465 -25.95 -8.49 -4.27
CA GLN A 465 -25.30 -8.92 -5.51
C GLN A 465 -24.74 -7.73 -6.31
N GLY A 466 -25.13 -6.49 -5.96
CA GLY A 466 -24.72 -5.24 -6.59
C GLY A 466 -25.68 -4.72 -7.66
N ASP A 467 -26.72 -5.49 -8.01
CA ASP A 467 -27.72 -5.07 -8.99
C ASP A 467 -28.89 -4.29 -8.34
N GLU A 468 -28.88 -4.17 -7.01
CA GLU A 468 -29.89 -3.48 -6.21
C GLU A 468 -29.91 -1.96 -6.46
N THR A 469 -31.02 -1.34 -6.07
CA THR A 469 -31.16 0.12 -6.03
C THR A 469 -31.25 0.58 -4.58
N ILE A 470 -30.47 1.59 -4.23
CA ILE A 470 -30.29 2.04 -2.85
C ILE A 470 -30.88 3.43 -2.65
N ALA A 471 -31.61 3.59 -1.54
CA ALA A 471 -32.06 4.88 -1.05
C ALA A 471 -31.70 5.06 0.44
N ILE A 472 -31.30 6.26 0.83
CA ILE A 472 -30.99 6.65 2.22
C ILE A 472 -31.72 7.96 2.51
N ALA A 473 -32.62 7.94 3.49
CA ALA A 473 -33.47 9.06 3.85
C ALA A 473 -33.11 9.67 5.22
N GLY A 474 -33.63 10.86 5.53
CA GLY A 474 -33.41 11.56 6.80
C GLY A 474 -32.06 12.30 6.88
N LEU A 475 -31.42 12.56 5.74
CA LEU A 475 -30.13 13.26 5.67
C LEU A 475 -30.28 14.79 5.79
N ASP A 476 -31.45 15.33 5.48
CA ASP A 476 -31.77 16.77 5.51
C ASP A 476 -31.83 17.37 6.92
N THR A 477 -31.94 16.53 7.94
CA THR A 477 -31.91 16.91 9.37
C THR A 477 -30.93 16.06 10.17
N ILE A 478 -29.87 15.55 9.52
CA ILE A 478 -28.95 14.61 10.14
C ILE A 478 -28.22 15.21 11.35
N GLU A 479 -28.15 14.46 12.44
CA GLU A 479 -27.31 14.75 13.60
C GLU A 479 -26.09 13.82 13.65
N PRO A 480 -25.01 14.20 14.35
CA PRO A 480 -23.83 13.35 14.46
C PRO A 480 -24.16 11.96 15.00
N LEU A 481 -23.60 10.93 14.36
CA LEU A 481 -23.79 9.51 14.72
C LEU A 481 -25.22 8.97 14.60
N GLN A 482 -26.15 9.73 14.01
CA GLN A 482 -27.56 9.34 13.91
C GLN A 482 -27.74 8.09 13.03
N GLU A 483 -28.63 7.19 13.45
CA GLU A 483 -29.11 6.09 12.63
C GLU A 483 -30.22 6.55 11.68
N VAL A 484 -30.11 6.18 10.41
CA VAL A 484 -31.04 6.54 9.35
C VAL A 484 -31.51 5.31 8.57
N PRO A 485 -32.71 5.35 7.99
CA PRO A 485 -33.21 4.25 7.17
C PRO A 485 -32.47 4.18 5.83
N LEU A 486 -31.99 2.99 5.51
CA LEU A 486 -31.49 2.60 4.19
C LEU A 486 -32.46 1.57 3.59
N THR A 487 -33.04 1.90 2.44
CA THR A 487 -33.91 1.00 1.67
C THR A 487 -33.14 0.38 0.51
N ILE A 488 -33.21 -0.95 0.42
CA ILE A 488 -32.64 -1.79 -0.63
C ILE A 488 -33.80 -2.31 -1.45
N THR A 489 -33.86 -1.94 -2.73
CA THR A 489 -34.80 -2.51 -3.70
C THR A 489 -34.06 -3.55 -4.54
N TYR A 490 -34.44 -4.82 -4.38
CA TYR A 490 -33.86 -5.95 -5.11
C TYR A 490 -34.43 -6.05 -6.53
N THR A 491 -33.79 -6.87 -7.37
CA THR A 491 -34.14 -7.02 -8.79
C THR A 491 -35.50 -7.68 -9.02
N ASP A 492 -35.99 -8.46 -8.05
CA ASP A 492 -37.34 -9.04 -8.05
C ASP A 492 -38.44 -8.06 -7.59
N GLY A 493 -38.05 -6.82 -7.26
CA GLY A 493 -38.93 -5.76 -6.77
C GLY A 493 -39.21 -5.82 -5.27
N THR A 494 -38.65 -6.79 -4.54
CA THR A 494 -38.74 -6.80 -3.08
C THR A 494 -37.96 -5.63 -2.48
N GLU A 495 -38.46 -5.11 -1.37
CA GLU A 495 -37.80 -4.03 -0.64
C GLU A 495 -37.47 -4.47 0.79
N LYS A 496 -36.27 -4.13 1.24
CA LYS A 496 -35.86 -4.28 2.64
C LYS A 496 -35.34 -2.94 3.14
N THR A 497 -35.85 -2.49 4.28
CA THR A 497 -35.34 -1.31 4.97
C THR A 497 -34.59 -1.75 6.22
N ILE A 498 -33.37 -1.24 6.38
CA ILE A 498 -32.51 -1.46 7.54
C ILE A 498 -32.12 -0.11 8.13
N GLN A 499 -31.62 -0.12 9.37
CA GLN A 499 -30.99 1.05 9.97
C GLN A 499 -29.48 1.03 9.70
N VAL A 500 -28.93 2.16 9.28
CA VAL A 500 -27.49 2.35 9.16
C VAL A 500 -27.07 3.56 9.98
N LYS A 501 -25.91 3.46 10.63
CA LYS A 501 -25.35 4.54 11.43
C LYS A 501 -24.58 5.50 10.54
N CYS A 502 -25.00 6.75 10.48
CA CYS A 502 -24.25 7.80 9.80
C CYS A 502 -22.94 8.10 10.56
N ARG A 503 -21.79 7.93 9.91
CA ARG A 503 -20.45 8.15 10.49
C ARG A 503 -19.90 9.54 10.23
N ILE A 504 -20.81 10.51 10.21
CA ILE A 504 -20.50 11.91 10.49
C ILE A 504 -20.45 12.03 12.01
N ASP A 505 -19.24 12.16 12.56
CA ASP A 505 -19.01 11.93 13.98
C ASP A 505 -19.17 13.22 14.82
N THR A 506 -19.17 14.40 14.19
CA THR A 506 -19.26 15.70 14.88
C THR A 506 -20.09 16.73 14.10
N GLY A 507 -20.54 17.80 14.78
CA GLY A 507 -21.25 18.90 14.12
C GLY A 507 -20.41 19.65 13.07
N VAL A 508 -19.10 19.80 13.31
CA VAL A 508 -18.18 20.43 12.33
C VAL A 508 -18.09 19.60 11.04
N GLU A 509 -18.19 18.28 11.15
CA GLU A 509 -18.22 17.41 9.97
C GLU A 509 -19.50 17.55 9.15
N ILE A 510 -20.64 17.85 9.79
CA ILE A 510 -21.87 18.24 9.08
C ILE A 510 -21.62 19.51 8.27
N GLU A 511 -21.03 20.54 8.89
CA GLU A 511 -20.70 21.79 8.20
C GLU A 511 -19.79 21.55 6.99
N TYR A 512 -18.83 20.61 7.09
CA TYR A 512 -17.99 20.25 5.94
C TYR A 512 -18.83 19.72 4.76
N ILE A 513 -19.77 18.81 5.01
CA ILE A 513 -20.58 18.21 3.94
C ILE A 513 -21.57 19.21 3.37
N GLU A 514 -22.20 20.06 4.20
CA GLU A 514 -23.04 21.18 3.72
C GLU A 514 -22.26 22.15 2.82
N ASN A 515 -20.96 22.27 3.06
CA ASN A 515 -20.07 23.05 2.21
C ASN A 515 -19.64 22.33 0.93
N GLY A 516 -19.92 21.03 0.77
CA GLY A 516 -19.40 20.20 -0.32
C GLY A 516 -17.98 19.66 -0.08
N GLY A 517 -17.50 19.74 1.17
CA GLY A 517 -16.21 19.23 1.63
C GLY A 517 -15.41 20.27 2.43
N VAL A 518 -14.37 19.81 3.13
CA VAL A 518 -13.52 20.64 3.99
C VAL A 518 -12.79 21.73 3.22
N LEU A 519 -12.38 21.47 1.98
CA LEU A 519 -11.70 22.47 1.15
C LEU A 519 -12.62 23.64 0.78
N HIS A 520 -13.90 23.34 0.50
CA HIS A 520 -14.91 24.35 0.21
C HIS A 520 -15.21 25.19 1.45
N TYR A 521 -15.34 24.55 2.62
CA TYR A 521 -15.52 25.22 3.89
C TYR A 521 -14.40 26.23 4.17
N VAL A 522 -13.14 25.79 4.04
CA VAL A 522 -11.97 26.66 4.23
C VAL A 522 -11.97 27.82 3.24
N LEU A 523 -12.21 27.56 1.95
CA LEU A 523 -12.20 28.60 0.93
C LEU A 523 -13.31 29.65 1.16
N ARG A 524 -14.53 29.23 1.49
CA ARG A 524 -15.62 30.16 1.83
C ARG A 524 -15.29 30.99 3.06
N ASN A 525 -14.64 30.41 4.07
CA ASN A 525 -14.27 31.14 5.28
C ASN A 525 -13.15 32.15 5.02
N LEU A 526 -12.14 31.80 4.22
CA LEU A 526 -11.12 32.74 3.76
C LEU A 526 -11.73 33.89 2.96
N ALA A 527 -12.68 33.60 2.07
CA ALA A 527 -13.39 34.60 1.28
C ALA A 527 -14.31 35.52 2.13
N LYS A 528 -14.85 35.04 3.25
CA LYS A 528 -15.59 35.88 4.21
C LYS A 528 -14.68 36.80 5.04
N ALA A 529 -13.43 36.38 5.26
CA ALA A 529 -12.47 37.10 6.08
C ALA A 529 -11.63 38.11 5.29
N ALA A 530 -11.54 37.95 3.97
CA ALA A 530 -10.93 38.89 3.03
C ALA A 530 -11.86 40.07 2.74
#